data_AF-A0A1V9F5D6-F1
#
_entry.id   AF-A0A1V9F5D6-F1
#
_cell.length_a   1.000
_cell.length_b   1.000
_cell.length_c   1.000
_cell.angle_alpha   90.00
_cell.angle_beta   90.00
_cell.angle_gamma   90.00
#
_symmetry.space_group_name_H-M   'P 1'
#
loop_
_entity.id
_entity.type
_entity.pdbx_description
1 polymer ?
#
loop_
_entity_poly.entity_id
_entity_poly.type
_entity_poly.pdbx_seq_one_letter_code
_entity_poly.pdbx_strand_id
1 'polypeptide(L)' 'MGDSFWKYCKQKGQPSKASVIIHELSHFHDIGKTEDIIYGYDRCKELAKGHPNLALKNADSFECFIAI' A
#
# COMPACT_ATOMS: atom_id res chain seq x y z
N MET A 1 -3.60 0.60 -11.49
CA MET A 1 -2.32 1.26 -11.19
C MET A 1 -1.33 1.36 -12.36
N GLY A 2 -1.47 0.59 -13.46
CA GLY A 2 -0.46 0.48 -14.53
C GLY A 2 0.02 1.79 -15.17
N ASP A 3 -0.90 2.67 -15.62
CA ASP A 3 -0.51 3.96 -16.22
C ASP A 3 0.15 4.91 -15.22
N SER A 4 -0.29 4.85 -13.95
CA SER A 4 0.22 5.72 -12.89
C SER A 4 1.64 5.39 -12.48
N PHE A 5 2.01 4.11 -12.53
CA PHE A 5 3.36 3.66 -12.20
C PHE A 5 4.44 4.32 -13.07
N TRP A 6 4.19 4.44 -14.38
CA TRP A 6 5.15 5.00 -15.31
C TRP A 6 5.17 6.52 -15.33
N LYS A 7 3.99 7.14 -15.23
CA LYS A 7 3.80 8.58 -15.45
C LYS A 7 3.89 9.43 -14.18
N TYR A 8 3.47 8.90 -13.02
CA TYR A 8 3.24 9.71 -11.82
C TYR A 8 4.05 9.27 -10.59
N CYS A 9 4.50 8.01 -10.53
CA CYS A 9 5.29 7.53 -9.40
C CYS A 9 6.76 7.97 -9.48
N LYS A 10 7.24 8.66 -8.43
CA LYS A 10 8.65 9.06 -8.28
C LYS A 10 9.51 7.88 -7.83
N GLN A 11 10.84 8.00 -7.89
CA GLN A 11 11.74 6.98 -7.33
C GLN A 11 11.69 6.88 -5.79
N LYS A 12 11.35 7.99 -5.09
CA LYS A 12 11.22 8.08 -3.64
C LYS A 12 10.05 9.02 -3.25
N GLY A 13 9.48 8.83 -2.05
CA GLY A 13 8.32 9.58 -1.53
C GLY A 13 6.98 9.05 -2.05
N GLN A 14 5.88 9.22 -1.31
CA GLN A 14 4.61 8.60 -1.66
C GLN A 14 3.79 9.40 -2.70
N PRO A 15 3.23 8.75 -3.74
CA PRO A 15 3.46 7.36 -4.15
C PRO A 15 4.78 7.20 -4.93
N SER A 16 5.63 6.23 -4.54
CA SER A 16 6.87 5.90 -5.25
C SER A 16 6.74 4.61 -6.08
N LYS A 17 7.65 4.39 -7.04
CA LYS A 17 7.70 3.11 -7.77
C LYS A 17 8.00 1.94 -6.83
N ALA A 18 8.88 2.13 -5.84
CA ALA A 18 9.17 1.10 -4.84
C ALA A 18 7.93 0.79 -4.00
N SER A 19 7.19 1.83 -3.64
CA SER A 19 5.94 1.75 -2.89
C SER A 19 4.88 0.93 -3.64
N VAL A 20 4.67 1.21 -4.93
CA VAL A 20 3.78 0.41 -5.78
C VAL A 20 4.25 -1.05 -5.89
N ILE A 21 5.56 -1.29 -6.05
CA ILE A 21 6.08 -2.66 -6.09
C ILE A 21 5.79 -3.41 -4.78
N ILE A 22 5.97 -2.77 -3.63
CA ILE A 22 5.68 -3.35 -2.31
C ILE A 22 4.19 -3.65 -2.16
N HIS A 23 3.33 -2.69 -2.55
CA HIS A 23 1.88 -2.85 -2.55
C HIS A 23 1.48 -4.11 -3.33
N GLU A 24 1.90 -4.19 -4.60
CA GLU A 24 1.51 -5.29 -5.49
C GLU A 24 2.15 -6.62 -5.06
N LEU A 25 3.38 -6.63 -4.54
CA LEU A 25 4.01 -7.83 -3.99
C LEU A 25 3.27 -8.37 -2.76
N SER A 26 2.68 -7.50 -1.94
CA SER A 26 1.98 -7.94 -0.73
C SER A 26 0.73 -8.79 -1.02
N HIS A 27 0.17 -8.70 -2.22
CA HIS A 27 -0.98 -9.51 -2.65
C HIS A 27 -0.65 -10.99 -2.84
N PHE A 28 0.61 -11.35 -3.10
CA PHE A 28 0.99 -12.76 -3.24
C PHE A 28 0.69 -13.53 -1.96
N HIS A 29 0.07 -14.71 -2.11
CA HIS A 29 -0.36 -15.54 -0.99
C HIS A 29 0.78 -15.88 -0.04
N ASP A 30 1.96 -16.15 -0.60
CA ASP A 30 3.16 -16.54 0.14
C ASP A 30 3.90 -15.36 0.78
N ILE A 31 3.47 -14.11 0.50
CA ILE A 31 4.09 -12.90 1.03
C ILE A 31 3.22 -12.29 2.13
N GLY A 32 2.03 -11.83 1.78
CA GLY A 32 1.14 -11.13 2.72
C GLY A 32 -0.33 -11.46 2.55
N LYS A 33 -0.74 -11.99 1.39
CA LYS A 33 -2.13 -12.25 1.02
C LYS A 33 -3.03 -11.04 1.35
N THR A 34 -2.53 -9.84 1.08
CA THR A 34 -3.27 -8.60 1.30
C THR A 34 -4.33 -8.42 0.22
N GLU A 35 -5.28 -7.54 0.50
CA GLU A 35 -6.37 -7.14 -0.36
C GLU A 35 -6.35 -5.62 -0.54
N ASP A 36 -7.04 -5.17 -1.58
CA ASP A 36 -7.27 -3.76 -1.86
C ASP A 36 -8.51 -3.25 -1.12
N ILE A 37 -8.34 -2.91 0.16
CA ILE A 37 -9.45 -2.47 1.01
C ILE A 37 -9.64 -0.96 0.88
N ILE A 38 -8.56 -0.18 1.02
CA ILE A 38 -8.54 1.27 0.84
C ILE A 38 -7.19 1.76 0.32
N TYR A 39 -7.16 2.98 -0.20
CA TYR A 39 -5.95 3.63 -0.70
C TYR A 39 -5.72 5.03 -0.09
N GLY A 40 -4.46 5.43 0.01
CA GLY A 40 -4.00 6.74 0.43
C GLY A 40 -3.63 6.79 1.91
N TYR A 41 -2.49 7.42 2.19
CA TYR A 41 -1.85 7.46 3.52
C TYR A 41 -2.78 7.86 4.67
N ASP A 42 -3.52 8.96 4.55
CA ASP A 42 -4.42 9.42 5.60
C ASP A 42 -5.54 8.42 5.88
N ARG A 43 -6.09 7.79 4.84
CA ARG A 43 -7.12 6.77 4.99
C ARG A 43 -6.54 5.50 5.61
N CYS A 44 -5.34 5.08 5.22
CA CYS A 44 -4.61 3.98 5.84
C CYS A 44 -4.37 4.22 7.34
N LYS A 45 -4.03 5.46 7.73
CA LYS A 45 -3.88 5.84 9.14
C LYS A 45 -5.18 5.74 9.92
N GLU A 46 -6.29 6.21 9.35
CA GLU A 46 -7.60 6.09 10.00
C GLU A 46 -8.09 4.64 10.05
N LEU A 47 -7.81 3.83 9.02
CA LEU A 47 -8.10 2.39 9.04
C LEU A 47 -7.31 1.68 10.13
N ALA A 48 -6.03 1.99 10.30
CA ALA A 48 -5.20 1.41 11.35
C ALA A 48 -5.74 1.73 12.76
N LYS A 49 -6.29 2.93 12.97
CA LYS A 49 -6.90 3.33 14.24
C LYS A 49 -8.26 2.66 14.50
N GLY A 50 -9.14 2.64 13.49
CA GLY A 50 -10.52 2.18 13.67
C GLY A 50 -10.73 0.68 13.42
N HIS A 51 -9.97 0.09 12.51
CA HIS A 51 -10.16 -1.27 12.03
C HIS A 51 -8.80 -1.97 11.81
N PRO A 52 -8.00 -2.21 12.86
CA PRO A 52 -6.64 -2.74 12.73
C PRO A 52 -6.57 -4.10 12.02
N ASN A 53 -7.59 -4.95 12.19
CA ASN A 53 -7.68 -6.24 11.47
C ASN A 53 -7.82 -6.06 9.95
N LEU A 54 -8.47 -4.99 9.50
CA LEU A 54 -8.54 -4.64 8.08
C LEU A 54 -7.23 -4.00 7.63
N ALA A 55 -6.62 -3.14 8.45
CA ALA A 55 -5.31 -2.55 8.14
C ALA A 55 -4.22 -3.62 7.93
N LEU A 56 -4.22 -4.68 8.74
CA LEU A 56 -3.31 -5.83 8.56
C LEU A 56 -3.52 -6.57 7.24
N LYS A 57 -4.73 -6.50 6.66
CA LYS A 57 -5.05 -7.14 5.39
C LYS A 57 -4.96 -6.19 4.20
N ASN A 58 -4.67 -4.91 4.40
CA ASN A 58 -4.69 -3.92 3.33
C ASN A 58 -3.30 -3.73 2.70
N ALA A 59 -3.20 -3.88 1.38
CA ALA A 59 -1.93 -3.74 0.65
C ALA A 59 -1.32 -2.34 0.81
N ASP A 60 -2.16 -1.30 0.75
CA ASP A 60 -1.72 0.08 0.89
C ASP A 60 -1.26 0.41 2.32
N SER A 61 -1.75 -0.32 3.32
CA SER A 61 -1.25 -0.19 4.71
C SER A 61 0.15 -0.79 4.87
N PHE A 62 0.47 -1.88 4.14
CA PHE A 62 1.83 -2.42 4.07
C PHE A 62 2.80 -1.44 3.42
N GLU A 63 2.39 -0.83 2.29
CA GLU A 63 3.16 0.23 1.64
C GLU A 63 3.44 1.38 2.62
N CYS A 64 2.39 1.88 3.29
CA CYS A 64 2.52 3.00 4.23
C CYS A 64 3.45 2.67 5.39
N PHE A 65 3.49 1.44 5.89
CA PHE A 65 4.40 1.07 6.98
C PHE A 65 5.88 1.09 6.56
N ILE A 66 6.18 0.66 5.33
CA ILE A 66 7.57 0.54 4.83
C ILE A 66 8.09 1.87 4.25
N ALA A 67 7.19 2.73 3.75
CA ALA A 67 7.56 3.97 3.08
C ALA A 67 7.81 5.18 4.01
N ILE A 68 7.65 5.01 5.33
CA ILE A 68 8.02 5.98 6.38
C ILE A 68 9.43 5.66 6.88
#